data_AF-A0AAW5EIA3-F1
#
_entry.id   AF-A0AAW5EIA3-F1
#
_cell.length_a   1.000
_cell.length_b   1.000
_cell.length_c   1.000
_cell.angle_alpha   90.00
_cell.angle_beta   90.00
_cell.angle_gamma   90.00
#
_symmetry.space_group_name_H-M   'P 1'
#
loop_
_entity.id
_entity.type
_entity.pdbx_description
1 polymer ?
#
loop_
_entity_poly.entity_id
_entity_poly.type
_entity_poly.pdbx_seq_one_letter_code
_entity_poly.pdbx_strand_id
1 'polypeptide(L)'
;ESAKEKFSKEGYEQARAEFEKELNDLRDKYLKSVSKLEEACVNLNAFIEKNEKELADTAIDIAKEVILKELENNSSKIAYALAKDLINELKGAGSIEIKVNSIDYNYLKEHFSENSHIKITLDDAISKGSVIILSDSGNIESNLNARLIKIKKMVNNE
;
A
#
# COMPACT_ATOMS: atom_id res chain seq x y z
N GLU A 1 -52.43 23.37 61.35
CA GLU A 1 -52.08 22.64 60.13
C GLU A 1 -52.48 21.19 60.30
N SER A 2 -53.34 20.67 59.43
CA SER A 2 -53.98 19.37 59.63
C SER A 2 -53.02 18.26 59.24
N ALA A 3 -52.91 17.17 60.02
CA ALA A 3 -51.95 16.08 59.77
C ALA A 3 -51.96 15.57 58.32
N LYS A 4 -53.14 15.56 57.68
CA LYS A 4 -53.34 15.22 56.27
C LYS A 4 -52.54 16.07 55.29
N GLU A 5 -52.40 17.38 55.56
CA GLU A 5 -51.65 18.33 54.74
C GLU A 5 -50.14 18.06 54.82
N LYS A 6 -49.66 17.74 56.02
CA LYS A 6 -48.26 17.38 56.27
C LYS A 6 -47.89 16.07 55.56
N PHE A 7 -48.69 15.02 55.72
CA PHE A 7 -48.46 13.73 55.04
C PHE A 7 -48.57 13.83 53.51
N SER A 8 -49.47 14.68 52.99
CA SER A 8 -49.57 14.91 51.54
C SER A 8 -48.34 15.63 50.98
N LYS A 9 -47.76 16.57 51.74
CA LYS A 9 -46.55 17.28 51.34
C LYS A 9 -45.31 16.40 51.41
N GLU A 10 -45.16 15.61 52.48
CA GLU A 10 -44.07 14.64 52.64
C GLU A 10 -44.10 13.58 51.51
N GLY A 11 -45.27 13.03 51.18
CA GLY A 11 -45.41 12.07 50.08
C GLY A 11 -45.08 12.68 48.70
N TYR A 12 -45.44 13.95 48.48
CA TYR A 12 -45.10 14.66 47.25
C TYR A 12 -43.59 14.93 47.13
N GLU A 13 -42.95 15.38 48.21
CA GLU A 13 -41.50 15.62 48.25
C GLU A 13 -40.71 14.32 48.06
N GLN A 14 -41.15 13.23 48.67
CA GLN A 14 -40.52 11.92 48.50
C GLN A 14 -40.66 11.39 47.06
N ALA A 15 -41.86 11.44 46.48
CA ALA A 15 -42.08 11.04 45.09
C ALA A 15 -41.25 11.90 44.12
N ARG A 16 -41.17 13.21 44.36
CA ARG A 16 -40.33 14.11 43.55
C ARG A 16 -38.86 13.75 43.63
N ALA A 17 -38.34 13.47 44.84
CA ALA A 17 -36.95 13.08 45.02
C ALA A 17 -36.62 11.73 44.36
N GLU A 18 -37.54 10.77 44.44
CA GLU A 18 -37.41 9.47 43.75
C GLU A 18 -37.39 9.64 42.23
N PHE A 19 -38.33 10.41 41.65
CA PHE A 19 -38.34 10.70 40.21
C PHE A 19 -37.09 11.44 39.73
N GLU A 20 -36.60 12.41 40.50
CA GLU A 20 -35.40 13.18 40.15
C GLU A 20 -34.15 12.28 40.17
N LYS A 21 -34.08 11.36 41.12
CA LYS A 21 -33.03 10.33 41.18
C LYS A 21 -33.10 9.40 39.97
N GLU A 22 -34.28 8.86 39.65
CA GLU A 22 -34.46 7.99 38.48
C GLU A 22 -34.11 8.69 37.16
N LEU A 23 -34.49 9.97 37.02
CA LEU A 23 -34.14 10.79 35.86
C LEU A 23 -32.62 10.97 35.71
N ASN A 24 -31.92 11.21 36.82
CA ASN A 24 -30.47 11.37 36.83
C ASN A 24 -29.78 10.03 36.53
N ASP A 25 -30.22 8.93 37.14
CA ASP A 25 -29.70 7.59 36.84
C ASP A 25 -29.90 7.22 35.36
N LEU A 26 -31.05 7.59 34.78
CA LEU A 26 -31.34 7.36 33.37
C LEU A 26 -30.43 8.22 32.48
N ARG A 27 -30.24 9.51 32.80
CA ARG A 27 -29.31 10.39 32.09
C ARG A 27 -27.89 9.84 32.10
N ASP A 28 -27.40 9.40 33.26
CA ASP A 28 -26.06 8.82 33.41
C ASP A 28 -25.89 7.56 32.56
N LYS A 29 -26.92 6.70 32.49
CA LYS A 29 -26.91 5.52 31.63
C LYS A 29 -26.85 5.89 30.14
N TYR A 30 -27.59 6.92 29.73
CA TYR A 30 -27.54 7.41 28.34
C TYR A 30 -26.17 8.01 28.01
N LEU A 31 -25.62 8.86 28.88
CA LEU A 31 -24.29 9.44 28.68
C LEU A 31 -23.19 8.37 28.58
N LYS A 32 -23.24 7.35 29.45
CA LYS A 32 -22.32 6.20 29.37
C LYS A 32 -22.48 5.41 28.08
N SER A 33 -23.71 5.22 27.59
CA SER A 33 -23.97 4.53 26.33
C SER A 33 -23.44 5.31 25.13
N VAL A 34 -23.63 6.63 25.11
CA VAL A 34 -23.09 7.52 24.06
C VAL A 34 -21.56 7.49 24.07
N SER A 35 -20.93 7.61 25.24
CA SER A 35 -19.47 7.55 25.36
C SER A 35 -18.89 6.21 24.88
N LYS A 36 -19.55 5.08 25.18
CA LYS A 36 -19.15 3.77 24.65
C LYS A 36 -19.29 3.66 23.13
N LEU A 37 -20.32 4.27 22.55
CA LEU A 37 -20.49 4.31 21.10
C LEU A 37 -19.38 5.14 20.44
N GLU A 38 -19.04 6.30 21.01
CA GLU A 38 -17.93 7.13 20.52
C GLU A 38 -16.60 6.37 20.56
N GLU A 39 -16.30 5.69 21.67
CA GLU A 39 -15.11 4.86 21.81
C GLU A 39 -15.09 3.72 20.78
N ALA A 40 -16.22 3.04 20.56
CA ALA A 40 -16.34 2.00 19.56
C ALA A 40 -16.10 2.54 18.13
N CYS A 41 -16.61 3.73 17.81
CA CYS A 41 -16.37 4.38 16.53
C CYS A 41 -14.89 4.72 16.32
N VAL A 42 -14.21 5.26 17.33
CA VAL A 42 -12.77 5.56 17.27
C VAL A 42 -11.97 4.28 17.06
N ASN A 43 -12.28 3.23 17.81
CA ASN A 43 -11.58 1.94 17.69
C ASN A 43 -11.82 1.29 16.32
N LEU A 44 -13.03 1.38 15.76
CA LEU A 44 -13.34 0.87 14.43
C LEU A 44 -12.58 1.63 13.34
N ASN A 45 -12.51 2.96 13.41
CA ASN A 45 -11.74 3.75 12.45
C ASN A 45 -10.25 3.38 12.50
N ALA A 46 -9.66 3.28 13.70
CA ALA A 46 -8.28 2.86 13.86
C ALA A 46 -8.03 1.42 13.35
N PHE A 47 -8.99 0.52 13.56
CA PHE A 47 -8.93 -0.84 13.04
C PHE A 47 -8.97 -0.86 11.51
N ILE A 48 -9.86 -0.08 10.89
CA ILE A 48 -9.96 0.00 9.42
C ILE A 48 -8.65 0.54 8.84
N GLU A 49 -8.16 1.69 9.33
CA GLU A 49 -6.91 2.29 8.84
C GLU A 49 -5.70 1.34 8.94
N LYS A 50 -5.63 0.59 10.06
CA LYS A 50 -4.57 -0.40 10.25
C LYS A 50 -4.69 -1.55 9.24
N ASN A 51 -5.89 -2.12 9.09
CA ASN A 51 -6.09 -3.26 8.19
C ASN A 51 -5.90 -2.86 6.72
N GLU A 52 -6.29 -1.65 6.31
CA GLU A 52 -6.05 -1.17 4.95
C GLU A 52 -4.54 -1.16 4.62
N LYS A 53 -3.71 -0.69 5.55
CA LYS A 53 -2.24 -0.70 5.39
C LYS A 53 -1.67 -2.12 5.38
N GLU A 54 -2.11 -2.96 6.30
CA GLU A 54 -1.65 -4.36 6.38
C GLU A 54 -2.03 -5.16 5.12
N LEU A 55 -3.24 -4.95 4.58
CA LEU A 55 -3.69 -5.57 3.34
C LEU A 55 -2.87 -5.12 2.15
N ALA A 56 -2.60 -3.82 2.02
CA ALA A 56 -1.77 -3.26 0.97
C ALA A 56 -0.34 -3.82 1.02
N ASP A 57 0.28 -3.82 2.20
CA ASP A 57 1.63 -4.37 2.39
C ASP A 57 1.68 -5.87 2.07
N THR A 58 0.68 -6.64 2.52
CA THR A 58 0.58 -8.08 2.22
C THR A 58 0.48 -8.33 0.72
N ALA A 59 -0.33 -7.55 -0.01
CA ALA A 59 -0.47 -7.68 -1.45
C ALA A 59 0.86 -7.40 -2.18
N ILE A 60 1.60 -6.39 -1.74
CA ILE A 60 2.92 -6.05 -2.28
C ILE A 60 3.92 -7.19 -2.03
N ASP A 61 3.91 -7.78 -0.84
CA ASP A 61 4.83 -8.86 -0.51
C ASP A 61 4.52 -10.14 -1.32
N ILE A 62 3.24 -10.46 -1.53
CA ILE A 62 2.85 -11.54 -2.46
C ILE A 62 3.34 -11.24 -3.88
N ALA A 63 3.19 -10.00 -4.35
CA ALA A 63 3.65 -9.61 -5.68
C ALA A 63 5.18 -9.77 -5.81
N LYS A 64 5.96 -9.42 -4.76
CA LYS A 64 7.42 -9.65 -4.75
C LYS A 64 7.75 -11.12 -4.86
N GLU A 65 7.10 -11.98 -4.07
CA GLU A 65 7.34 -13.43 -4.11
C GLU A 65 7.06 -14.02 -5.50
N VAL A 66 5.95 -13.62 -6.13
CA VAL A 66 5.61 -14.03 -7.50
C VAL A 66 6.67 -13.57 -8.49
N ILE A 67 7.13 -12.32 -8.40
CA ILE A 67 8.16 -11.77 -9.29
C ILE A 67 9.50 -12.49 -9.09
N LEU A 68 9.92 -12.72 -7.84
CA LEU A 68 11.14 -13.45 -7.53
C LEU A 68 11.09 -14.86 -8.11
N LYS A 69 9.95 -15.54 -7.99
CA LYS A 69 9.75 -16.87 -8.56
C LYS A 69 9.82 -16.87 -10.08
N GLU A 70 9.21 -15.87 -10.72
CA GLU A 70 9.26 -15.75 -12.17
C GLU A 70 10.68 -15.43 -12.67
N LEU A 71 11.43 -14.62 -11.93
CA LEU A 71 12.84 -14.32 -12.19
C LEU A 71 13.78 -15.51 -12.01
N GLU A 72 13.38 -16.59 -11.36
CA GLU A 72 14.18 -17.83 -11.35
C GLU A 72 14.13 -18.55 -12.69
N ASN A 73 12.97 -18.53 -13.37
CA ASN A 73 12.74 -19.36 -14.54
C ASN A 73 12.80 -18.59 -15.86
N ASN A 74 12.48 -17.28 -15.83
CA ASN A 74 12.25 -16.49 -17.03
C ASN A 74 12.95 -15.12 -17.00
N SER A 75 13.99 -14.94 -16.18
CA SER A 75 14.71 -13.65 -16.06
C SER A 75 15.10 -13.04 -17.41
N SER A 76 15.61 -13.85 -18.34
CA SER A 76 16.12 -13.34 -19.61
C SER A 76 15.00 -12.87 -20.55
N LYS A 77 13.84 -13.53 -20.49
CA LYS A 77 12.64 -13.09 -21.23
C LYS A 77 12.08 -11.80 -20.65
N ILE A 78 12.07 -11.67 -19.32
CA ILE A 78 11.65 -10.45 -18.63
C ILE A 78 12.58 -9.30 -19.00
N ALA A 79 13.89 -9.49 -18.89
CA ALA A 79 14.89 -8.49 -19.28
C ALA A 79 14.72 -8.07 -20.74
N TYR A 80 14.51 -9.01 -21.66
CA TYR A 80 14.25 -8.71 -23.06
C TYR A 80 12.97 -7.90 -23.28
N ALA A 81 11.86 -8.27 -22.64
CA ALA A 81 10.60 -7.54 -22.73
C ALA A 81 10.75 -6.10 -22.22
N LEU A 82 11.37 -5.92 -21.05
CA LEU A 82 11.67 -4.60 -20.49
C LEU A 82 12.57 -3.78 -21.41
N ALA A 83 13.65 -4.39 -21.93
CA ALA A 83 14.55 -3.71 -22.85
C ALA A 83 13.81 -3.22 -24.10
N LYS A 84 12.97 -4.08 -24.69
CA LYS A 84 12.17 -3.75 -25.87
C LYS A 84 11.20 -2.60 -25.60
N ASP A 85 10.51 -2.61 -24.46
CA ASP A 85 9.58 -1.55 -24.08
C ASP A 85 10.29 -0.20 -23.90
N LEU A 86 11.44 -0.18 -23.22
CA LEU A 86 12.22 1.04 -23.00
C LEU A 86 12.85 1.60 -24.28
N ILE A 87 13.31 0.73 -25.18
CA ILE A 87 13.79 1.16 -26.51
C ILE A 87 12.66 1.83 -27.29
N ASN A 88 11.43 1.31 -27.19
CA ASN A 88 10.26 1.93 -27.82
C ASN A 88 9.87 3.27 -27.21
N GLU A 89 10.27 3.57 -25.97
CA GLU A 89 10.13 4.90 -25.36
C GLU A 89 11.20 5.88 -25.88
N LEU A 90 12.41 5.38 -26.15
CA LEU A 90 13.57 6.13 -26.66
C LEU A 90 13.56 6.34 -28.18
N LYS A 91 12.39 6.48 -28.82
CA LYS A 91 12.26 6.60 -30.29
C LYS A 91 13.19 7.69 -30.83
N GLY A 92 14.16 7.28 -31.64
CA GLY A 92 15.08 8.19 -32.34
C GLY A 92 16.51 8.21 -31.80
N ALA A 93 16.85 7.43 -30.77
CA ALA A 93 18.22 7.26 -30.33
C ALA A 93 19.09 6.61 -31.43
N GLY A 94 20.23 7.23 -31.75
CA GLY A 94 21.15 6.76 -32.80
C GLY A 94 22.03 5.60 -32.34
N SER A 95 22.31 5.50 -31.04
CA SER A 95 23.04 4.39 -30.43
C SER A 95 22.48 4.07 -29.05
N ILE A 96 22.31 2.77 -28.78
CA ILE A 96 21.74 2.25 -27.54
C ILE A 96 22.70 1.20 -26.96
N GLU A 97 23.09 1.35 -25.71
CA GLU A 97 23.81 0.34 -24.93
C GLU A 97 22.90 -0.21 -23.83
N ILE A 98 22.70 -1.52 -23.82
CA ILE A 98 21.90 -2.23 -22.82
C ILE A 98 22.86 -2.99 -21.92
N LYS A 99 22.83 -2.65 -20.64
CA LYS A 99 23.59 -3.35 -19.60
C LYS A 99 22.67 -4.36 -18.91
N VAL A 100 23.15 -5.60 -18.78
CA VAL A 100 22.39 -6.70 -18.18
C VAL A 100 23.27 -7.62 -17.34
N ASN A 101 22.60 -8.43 -16.52
CA ASN A 101 23.24 -9.52 -15.78
C ASN A 101 23.80 -10.61 -16.73
N SER A 102 24.84 -11.31 -16.27
CA SER A 102 25.48 -12.41 -17.01
C SER A 102 24.54 -13.55 -17.40
N ILE A 103 23.54 -13.84 -16.56
CA ILE A 103 22.53 -14.88 -16.84
C ILE A 103 21.67 -14.51 -18.07
N ASP A 104 21.37 -13.23 -18.25
CA ASP A 104 20.43 -12.76 -19.27
C ASP A 104 21.12 -12.36 -20.58
N TYR A 105 22.43 -12.12 -20.54
CA TYR A 105 23.22 -11.60 -21.63
C TYR A 105 23.09 -12.36 -22.95
N ASN A 106 23.26 -13.67 -22.93
CA ASN A 106 23.25 -14.48 -24.16
C ASN A 106 21.90 -14.40 -24.88
N TYR A 107 20.81 -14.47 -24.11
CA TYR A 107 19.46 -14.40 -24.64
C TYR A 107 19.20 -13.04 -25.32
N LEU A 108 19.54 -11.94 -24.65
CA LEU A 108 19.36 -10.60 -25.22
C LEU A 108 20.25 -10.36 -26.43
N LYS A 109 21.51 -10.80 -26.37
CA LYS A 109 22.46 -10.66 -27.49
C LYS A 109 21.96 -11.35 -28.75
N GLU A 110 21.37 -12.54 -28.60
CA GLU A 110 20.77 -13.27 -29.72
C GLU A 110 19.55 -12.54 -30.28
N HIS A 111 18.64 -12.07 -29.42
CA HIS A 111 17.40 -11.43 -29.85
C HIS A 111 17.59 -10.02 -30.42
N PHE A 112 18.65 -9.30 -30.05
CA PHE A 112 19.01 -7.99 -30.60
C PHE A 112 20.14 -8.05 -31.64
N SER A 113 20.52 -9.24 -32.10
CA SER A 113 21.66 -9.42 -33.02
C SER A 113 21.48 -8.72 -34.37
N GLU A 114 20.24 -8.58 -34.84
CA GLU A 114 19.91 -7.89 -36.11
C GLU A 114 19.95 -6.36 -35.98
N ASN A 115 20.03 -5.82 -34.75
CA ASN A 115 19.99 -4.38 -34.49
C ASN A 115 21.40 -3.81 -34.32
N SER A 116 22.01 -3.38 -35.42
CA SER A 116 23.39 -2.85 -35.44
C SER A 116 23.65 -1.61 -34.56
N HIS A 117 22.61 -0.87 -34.18
CA HIS A 117 22.68 0.30 -33.30
C HIS A 117 22.57 -0.06 -31.81
N ILE A 118 22.31 -1.34 -31.48
CA ILE A 118 22.14 -1.84 -30.11
C ILE A 118 23.37 -2.65 -29.70
N LYS A 119 23.98 -2.26 -28.58
CA LYS A 119 25.10 -2.96 -27.97
C LYS A 119 24.67 -3.56 -26.64
N ILE A 120 24.82 -4.87 -26.47
CA ILE A 120 24.57 -5.55 -25.20
C ILE A 120 25.89 -5.68 -24.42
N THR A 121 25.90 -5.29 -23.15
CA THR A 121 27.06 -5.36 -22.26
C THR A 121 26.70 -5.99 -20.92
N LEU A 122 27.71 -6.56 -20.26
CA LEU A 122 27.59 -7.17 -18.94
C LEU A 122 27.80 -6.12 -17.86
N ASP A 123 26.98 -6.18 -16.82
CA ASP A 123 27.17 -5.41 -15.59
C ASP A 123 26.72 -6.26 -14.40
N ASP A 124 27.69 -6.67 -13.57
CA ASP A 124 27.45 -7.55 -12.42
C ASP A 124 26.66 -6.86 -11.30
N ALA A 125 26.56 -5.53 -11.30
CA ALA A 125 25.72 -4.80 -10.35
C ALA A 125 24.23 -4.92 -10.69
N ILE A 126 23.88 -5.35 -11.91
CA ILE A 126 22.50 -5.48 -12.35
C ILE A 126 21.92 -6.82 -11.90
N SER A 127 20.79 -6.75 -11.21
CA SER A 127 20.03 -7.93 -10.82
C SER A 127 19.43 -8.64 -12.03
N LYS A 128 19.34 -9.98 -11.98
CA LYS A 128 18.68 -10.79 -13.02
C LYS A 128 17.29 -10.25 -13.38
N GLY A 129 16.97 -10.23 -14.66
CA GLY A 129 15.72 -9.70 -15.22
C GLY A 129 15.58 -8.19 -15.23
N SER A 130 16.54 -7.42 -14.68
CA SER A 130 16.58 -5.95 -14.78
C SER A 130 17.51 -5.51 -15.91
N VAL A 131 17.27 -4.31 -16.43
CA VAL A 131 18.06 -3.75 -17.54
C VAL A 131 18.33 -2.27 -17.31
N ILE A 132 19.52 -1.81 -17.71
CA ILE A 132 19.85 -0.39 -17.80
C ILE A 132 20.10 -0.07 -19.27
N ILE A 133 19.43 0.96 -19.78
CA ILE A 133 19.59 1.45 -21.14
C ILE A 133 20.30 2.80 -21.10
N LEU A 134 21.42 2.88 -21.81
CA LEU A 134 22.17 4.09 -22.05
C LEU A 134 21.99 4.47 -23.51
N SER A 135 21.65 5.71 -23.79
CA SER A 135 21.54 6.20 -25.17
C SER A 135 22.04 7.63 -25.27
N ASP A 136 22.34 8.05 -26.49
CA ASP A 136 22.67 9.45 -26.83
C ASP A 136 21.54 10.44 -26.47
N SER A 137 20.32 9.94 -26.41
CA SER A 137 19.09 10.69 -26.16
C SER A 137 18.70 10.73 -24.68
N GLY A 138 19.39 9.95 -23.83
CA GLY A 138 19.12 9.85 -22.40
C GLY A 138 19.35 8.43 -21.85
N ASN A 139 19.53 8.35 -20.53
CA ASN A 139 19.72 7.09 -19.82
C ASN A 139 18.43 6.71 -19.09
N ILE A 140 17.97 5.47 -19.26
CA ILE A 140 16.80 4.94 -18.56
C ILE A 140 17.19 3.65 -17.84
N GLU A 141 16.92 3.61 -16.54
CA GLU A 141 17.10 2.41 -15.72
C GLU A 141 15.75 1.76 -15.43
N SER A 142 15.65 0.44 -15.64
CA SER A 142 14.52 -0.36 -15.17
C SER A 142 15.01 -1.44 -14.23
N ASN A 143 15.04 -1.07 -12.95
CA ASN A 143 15.20 -1.99 -11.83
C ASN A 143 13.81 -2.42 -11.33
N LEU A 144 13.54 -3.73 -11.36
CA LEU A 144 12.25 -4.29 -10.91
C LEU A 144 11.95 -3.97 -9.44
N ASN A 145 12.96 -3.99 -8.57
CA ASN A 145 12.80 -3.66 -7.16
C ASN A 145 12.44 -2.18 -6.97
N ALA A 146 13.08 -1.28 -7.74
CA ALA A 146 12.75 0.15 -7.68
C ALA A 146 11.30 0.43 -8.12
N ARG A 147 10.81 -0.29 -9.16
CA ARG A 147 9.41 -0.20 -9.61
C ARG A 147 8.44 -0.68 -8.53
N LEU A 148 8.72 -1.81 -7.88
CA LEU A 148 7.93 -2.32 -6.75
C LEU A 148 7.88 -1.35 -5.57
N ILE A 149 9.03 -0.75 -5.21
CA ILE A 149 9.10 0.25 -4.14
C ILE A 149 8.26 1.48 -4.49
N LYS A 150 8.30 1.93 -5.75
CA LYS A 150 7.48 3.05 -6.22
C LYS A 150 5.98 2.74 -6.11
N ILE A 151 5.56 1.52 -6.50
CA ILE A 151 4.16 1.08 -6.34
C ILE A 151 3.78 1.06 -4.86
N LYS A 152 4.65 0.52 -3.98
CA LYS A 152 4.40 0.51 -2.53
C LYS A 152 4.12 1.91 -1.98
N LYS A 153 4.97 2.87 -2.35
CA LYS A 153 4.82 4.28 -1.96
C LYS A 153 3.49 4.87 -2.45
N MET A 154 3.15 4.65 -3.73
CA MET A 154 1.90 5.12 -4.31
C MET A 154 0.65 4.53 -3.62
N VAL A 155 0.69 3.25 -3.22
CA VAL A 155 -0.42 2.59 -2.52
C VAL A 155 -0.57 3.09 -1.09
N ASN A 156 0.56 3.35 -0.41
CA ASN A 156 0.56 3.83 0.97
C ASN A 156 0.43 5.37 1.08
N ASN A 157 0.26 6.08 -0.04
CA ASN A 157 0.26 7.55 -0.13
C ASN A 157 1.52 8.19 0.51
N GLU A 158 2.68 7.55 0.32
CA GLU A 158 4.02 8.04 0.68
C GLU A 158 4.77 8.57 -0.55
#